data_AF-A6N9P2-F1
#
_entry.id   AF-A6N9P2-F1
#
_cell.length_a   1.000
_cell.length_b   1.000
_cell.length_c   1.000
_cell.angle_alpha   90.00
_cell.angle_beta   90.00
_cell.angle_gamma   90.00
#
_symmetry.space_group_name_H-M   'P 1'
#
loop_
_entity.id
_entity.type
_entity.pdbx_description
1 polymer ?
#
loop_
_entity_poly.entity_id
_entity_poly.type
_entity_poly.pdbx_seq_one_letter_code
_entity_poly.pdbx_strand_id
1 'polypeptide(L)'
;MYRTYTKDRLFDSGIRCVRANSTFMYKKAKSVVHEVDYWDSYRHMRLQTRGYLHFTRTNGYNVSNVLDSRLAENTITGGTPFLIAFTDYKTCAVVRYPQAKGGCQVWMYADSMASADTSPCNFVCNILCGKEKHKVYDKDLCPEALTKPFPTKDEL
;
A
#
# COMPACT_ATOMS: atom_id res chain seq x y z
N MET A 1 2.64 4.73 -4.88
CA MET A 1 2.92 5.64 -6.02
C MET A 1 1.62 6.17 -6.63
N TYR A 2 0.82 5.35 -7.30
CA TYR A 2 -0.46 5.75 -7.88
C TYR A 2 -1.49 4.62 -7.81
N ARG A 3 -2.76 4.95 -8.06
CA ARG A 3 -3.87 4.02 -8.21
C ARG A 3 -4.67 4.33 -9.48
N THR A 4 -5.37 3.34 -10.04
CA THR A 4 -6.18 3.50 -11.26
C THR A 4 -7.68 3.68 -10.96
N TYR A 5 -7.99 4.15 -9.76
CA TYR A 5 -9.36 4.38 -9.29
C TYR A 5 -9.34 5.54 -8.28
N THR A 6 -10.46 6.25 -8.12
CA THR A 6 -10.51 7.49 -7.30
C THR A 6 -11.00 7.28 -5.87
N LYS A 7 -11.73 6.19 -5.60
CA LYS A 7 -12.32 5.90 -4.29
C LYS A 7 -12.06 4.46 -3.87
N ASP A 8 -11.62 4.27 -2.63
CA ASP A 8 -11.71 2.99 -1.94
C ASP A 8 -12.21 3.17 -0.50
N ARG A 9 -12.56 2.05 0.14
CA ARG A 9 -13.11 2.04 1.50
C ARG A 9 -12.13 2.59 2.55
N LEU A 10 -10.83 2.51 2.29
CA LEU A 10 -9.78 2.91 3.22
C LEU A 10 -9.30 4.35 2.95
N PHE A 11 -9.38 4.81 1.70
CA PHE A 11 -8.81 6.05 1.22
C PHE A 11 -9.71 6.72 0.17
N ASP A 12 -10.33 7.84 0.56
CA ASP A 12 -11.13 8.68 -0.33
C ASP A 12 -10.25 9.51 -1.30
N SER A 13 -10.85 10.29 -2.20
CA SER A 13 -10.14 11.13 -3.18
C SER A 13 -9.22 12.20 -2.57
N GLY A 14 -9.40 12.54 -1.30
CA GLY A 14 -8.58 13.53 -0.58
C GLY A 14 -7.26 13.00 -0.01
N ILE A 15 -7.01 11.69 -0.09
CA ILE A 15 -5.82 11.08 0.50
C ILE A 15 -4.61 11.24 -0.41
N ARG A 16 -3.51 11.75 0.14
CA ARG A 16 -2.23 11.97 -0.55
C ARG A 16 -1.05 11.52 0.31
N CYS A 17 0.13 11.49 -0.29
CA CYS A 17 1.40 11.17 0.36
C CYS A 17 1.38 9.84 1.13
N VAL A 18 0.63 8.85 0.61
CA VAL A 18 0.53 7.54 1.26
C VAL A 18 1.88 6.85 1.20
N ARG A 19 2.38 6.48 2.37
CA ARG A 19 3.55 5.62 2.56
C ARG A 19 3.19 4.55 3.59
N ALA A 20 3.90 3.43 3.53
CA ALA A 20 3.73 2.36 4.49
C ALA A 20 5.09 1.81 4.89
N ASN A 21 5.28 1.57 6.18
CA ASN A 21 6.45 0.90 6.71
C ASN A 21 6.03 -0.40 7.40
N SER A 22 6.72 -1.50 7.11
CA SER A 22 6.47 -2.79 7.76
C SER A 22 7.23 -2.83 9.08
N THR A 23 6.53 -2.89 10.21
CA THR A 23 7.15 -2.81 11.53
C THR A 23 7.40 -4.18 12.15
N PHE A 24 6.49 -5.14 11.94
CA PHE A 24 6.63 -6.49 12.49
C PHE A 24 6.19 -7.56 11.49
N MET A 25 6.93 -8.67 11.43
CA MET A 25 6.61 -9.82 10.57
C MET A 25 6.47 -11.11 11.37
N TYR A 26 5.29 -11.72 11.29
CA TYR A 26 4.99 -13.01 11.90
C TYR A 26 5.09 -14.11 10.84
N LYS A 27 6.30 -14.65 10.64
CA LYS A 27 6.60 -15.63 9.56
C LYS A 27 5.67 -16.84 9.57
N LYS A 28 5.43 -17.45 10.74
CA LYS A 28 4.57 -18.64 10.87
C LYS A 28 3.11 -18.34 10.53
N ALA A 29 2.62 -17.19 10.97
CA ALA A 29 1.25 -16.74 10.71
C ALA A 29 1.09 -16.14 9.30
N LYS A 30 2.18 -15.97 8.54
CA LYS A 30 2.20 -15.25 7.26
C LYS A 30 1.49 -13.90 7.36
N SER A 31 1.85 -13.13 8.39
CA SER A 31 1.25 -11.83 8.65
C SER A 31 2.31 -10.75 8.85
N VAL A 32 1.98 -9.53 8.46
CA VAL A 32 2.82 -8.35 8.63
C VAL A 32 2.00 -7.22 9.21
N VAL A 33 2.56 -6.55 10.22
CA VAL A 33 2.03 -5.29 10.74
C VAL A 33 2.74 -4.17 10.00
N HIS A 34 1.98 -3.21 9.52
CA HIS A 34 2.51 -2.04 8.87
C HIS A 34 1.88 -0.77 9.45
N GLU A 35 2.65 0.31 9.41
CA GLU A 35 2.17 1.65 9.72
C GLU A 35 2.01 2.38 8.41
N VAL A 36 0.79 2.85 8.13
CA VAL A 36 0.48 3.67 6.96
C VAL A 36 0.41 5.12 7.40
N ASP A 37 1.22 5.97 6.80
CA ASP A 37 1.13 7.42 6.96
C ASP A 37 0.62 8.07 5.68
N TYR A 38 -0.22 9.09 5.84
CA TYR A 38 -0.82 9.81 4.72
C TYR A 38 -1.25 11.22 5.12
N TRP A 39 -1.43 12.07 4.11
CA TRP A 39 -2.02 13.39 4.24
C TRP A 39 -3.52 13.33 3.92
N ASP A 40 -4.35 13.81 4.84
CA ASP A 40 -5.78 13.99 4.62
C ASP A 40 -6.04 15.44 4.19
N SER A 41 -6.44 15.64 2.93
CA SER A 41 -6.67 16.99 2.41
C SER A 41 -7.90 17.68 2.99
N TYR A 42 -8.87 16.94 3.54
CA TYR A 42 -10.07 17.53 4.14
C TYR A 42 -9.77 18.03 5.55
N ARG A 43 -8.98 17.26 6.31
CA ARG A 43 -8.56 17.64 7.67
C ARG A 43 -7.32 18.53 7.69
N HIS A 44 -6.66 18.70 6.55
CA HIS A 44 -5.41 19.44 6.40
C HIS A 44 -4.32 18.99 7.38
N MET A 45 -4.20 17.67 7.58
CA MET A 45 -3.24 17.12 8.53
C MET A 45 -2.69 15.77 8.09
N ARG A 46 -1.52 15.42 8.62
CA ARG A 46 -0.94 14.08 8.49
C ARG A 46 -1.59 13.14 9.51
N LEU A 47 -2.02 11.99 9.03
CA LEU A 47 -2.57 10.91 9.84
C LEU A 47 -1.70 9.67 9.69
N GLN A 48 -1.72 8.85 10.73
CA GLN A 48 -1.05 7.57 10.75
C GLN A 48 -2.03 6.52 11.28
N THR A 49 -1.99 5.35 10.68
CA THR A 49 -2.80 4.22 11.12
C THR A 49 -1.97 2.94 11.08
N ARG A 50 -2.33 2.01 11.96
CA ARG A 50 -1.72 0.68 12.01
C ARG A 50 -2.62 -0.28 11.24
N GLY A 51 -2.05 -0.98 10.28
CA GLY A 51 -2.73 -1.99 9.51
C GLY A 51 -2.04 -3.35 9.61
N TYR A 52 -2.80 -4.38 9.29
CA TYR A 52 -2.37 -5.77 9.35
C TYR A 52 -2.59 -6.39 7.97
N LEU A 53 -1.55 -7.02 7.41
CA LEU A 53 -1.67 -7.83 6.20
C LEU A 53 -1.56 -9.29 6.58
N HIS A 54 -2.52 -10.09 6.15
CA HIS A 54 -2.42 -11.53 6.20
C HIS A 54 -2.28 -12.08 4.76
N PHE A 55 -1.30 -12.95 4.53
CA PHE A 55 -0.94 -13.41 3.20
C PHE A 55 -1.57 -14.77 2.91
N THR A 56 -2.60 -14.77 2.07
CA THR A 56 -3.34 -15.98 1.68
C THR A 56 -3.12 -16.31 0.21
N ARG A 57 -3.78 -17.36 -0.28
CA ARG A 57 -3.65 -17.84 -1.66
C ARG A 57 -5.00 -18.16 -2.26
N THR A 58 -5.16 -17.89 -3.55
CA THR A 58 -6.29 -18.40 -4.33
C THR A 58 -6.09 -19.87 -4.70
N ASN A 59 -7.15 -20.56 -5.08
CA ASN A 59 -7.06 -21.95 -5.53
C ASN A 59 -6.07 -22.09 -6.72
N GLY A 60 -5.33 -23.19 -6.76
CA GLY A 60 -4.31 -23.46 -7.79
C GLY A 60 -2.93 -22.83 -7.55
N TYR A 61 -2.79 -21.92 -6.57
CA TYR A 61 -1.50 -21.31 -6.25
C TYR A 61 -0.79 -22.06 -5.12
N ASN A 62 0.52 -22.31 -5.30
CA ASN A 62 1.39 -22.87 -4.26
C ASN A 62 2.06 -21.80 -3.38
N VAL A 63 1.99 -20.55 -3.80
CA VAL A 63 2.54 -19.37 -3.11
C VAL A 63 1.41 -18.40 -2.77
N SER A 64 1.59 -17.62 -1.71
CA SER A 64 0.62 -16.59 -1.34
C SER A 64 0.58 -15.51 -2.43
N ASN A 65 -0.62 -15.22 -2.94
CA ASN A 65 -0.88 -14.21 -3.98
C ASN A 65 -1.99 -13.23 -3.58
N VAL A 66 -2.45 -13.27 -2.33
CA VAL A 66 -3.48 -12.37 -1.79
C VAL A 66 -2.96 -11.70 -0.53
N LEU A 67 -3.09 -10.38 -0.48
CA LEU A 67 -2.90 -9.55 0.70
C LEU A 67 -4.28 -9.26 1.30
N ASP A 68 -4.60 -9.88 2.43
CA ASP A 68 -5.81 -9.60 3.18
C ASP A 68 -5.54 -8.46 4.18
N SER A 69 -5.96 -7.23 3.83
CA SER A 69 -5.70 -6.02 4.61
C SER A 69 -6.77 -5.79 5.69
N ARG A 70 -6.34 -5.67 6.93
CA ARG A 70 -7.19 -5.58 8.12
C ARG A 70 -6.82 -4.35 8.96
N LEU A 71 -7.84 -3.71 9.54
CA LEU A 71 -7.67 -2.57 10.44
C LEU A 71 -7.31 -2.99 11.88
N ALA A 72 -7.56 -4.25 12.25
CA ALA A 72 -7.18 -4.80 13.54
C ALA A 72 -6.76 -6.27 13.41
N GLU A 73 -5.83 -6.70 14.25
CA GLU A 73 -5.21 -8.04 14.23
C GLU A 73 -6.26 -9.16 14.27
N ASN A 74 -7.25 -9.03 15.14
CA ASN A 74 -8.25 -10.07 15.45
C ASN A 74 -9.62 -9.79 14.81
N THR A 75 -9.64 -9.19 13.62
CA THR A 75 -10.91 -9.03 12.89
C THR A 75 -11.45 -10.40 12.45
N ILE A 76 -12.59 -10.78 13.04
CA ILE A 76 -13.30 -12.05 12.78
C ILE A 76 -13.89 -12.06 11.36
N THR A 77 -14.33 -10.89 10.90
CA THR A 77 -14.67 -10.65 9.50
C THR A 77 -13.38 -10.46 8.71
N GLY A 78 -13.19 -11.23 7.64
CA GLY A 78 -12.03 -11.10 6.76
C GLY A 78 -11.79 -9.65 6.32
N GLY A 79 -10.54 -9.34 6.02
CA GLY A 79 -10.14 -7.99 5.61
C GLY A 79 -10.54 -7.65 4.17
N THR A 80 -9.89 -6.62 3.65
CA THR A 80 -10.02 -6.20 2.26
C THR A 80 -8.95 -6.91 1.43
N PRO A 81 -9.34 -7.83 0.52
CA PRO A 81 -8.37 -8.58 -0.26
C PRO A 81 -7.82 -7.74 -1.42
N PHE A 82 -6.49 -7.73 -1.54
CA PHE A 82 -5.76 -7.23 -2.69
C PHE A 82 -4.99 -8.38 -3.34
N LEU A 83 -5.14 -8.55 -4.65
CA LEU A 83 -4.47 -9.61 -5.39
C LEU A 83 -3.11 -9.12 -5.87
N ILE A 84 -2.04 -9.83 -5.56
CA ILE A 84 -0.70 -9.50 -6.06
C ILE A 84 -0.66 -9.91 -7.54
N ALA A 85 -0.65 -8.93 -8.44
CA ALA A 85 -0.54 -9.17 -9.87
C ALA A 85 0.91 -9.33 -10.31
N PHE A 86 1.80 -8.53 -9.73
CA PHE A 86 3.22 -8.56 -10.01
C PHE A 86 4.02 -7.94 -8.89
N THR A 87 5.21 -8.47 -8.62
CA THR A 87 6.24 -7.80 -7.84
C THR A 87 7.58 -8.40 -8.23
N ASP A 88 8.62 -7.57 -8.24
CA ASP A 88 10.00 -8.02 -8.41
C ASP A 88 10.69 -8.27 -7.05
N TYR A 89 9.95 -8.10 -5.95
CA TYR A 89 10.39 -8.16 -4.55
C TYR A 89 11.55 -7.23 -4.19
N LYS A 90 11.87 -6.25 -5.06
CA LYS A 90 13.07 -5.41 -4.92
C LYS A 90 12.75 -3.93 -5.06
N THR A 91 11.93 -3.57 -6.04
CA THR A 91 11.68 -2.16 -6.38
C THR A 91 10.20 -1.80 -6.30
N CYS A 92 9.30 -2.72 -6.65
CA CYS A 92 7.90 -2.38 -6.79
C CYS A 92 6.93 -3.58 -6.67
N ALA A 93 5.66 -3.25 -6.48
CA ALA A 93 4.55 -4.20 -6.53
C ALA A 93 3.32 -3.59 -7.20
N VAL A 94 2.62 -4.40 -7.99
CA VAL A 94 1.29 -4.12 -8.54
C VAL A 94 0.29 -5.01 -7.82
N VAL A 95 -0.67 -4.39 -7.16
CA VAL A 95 -1.77 -5.10 -6.51
C VAL A 95 -3.10 -4.69 -7.14
N ARG A 96 -3.97 -5.65 -7.42
CA ARG A 96 -5.32 -5.41 -7.90
C ARG A 96 -6.26 -5.32 -6.71
N TYR A 97 -7.22 -4.41 -6.82
CA TYR A 97 -8.27 -4.21 -5.85
C TYR A 97 -9.62 -4.60 -6.47
N PRO A 98 -10.10 -5.84 -6.24
CA PRO A 98 -11.32 -6.33 -6.87
C PRO A 98 -12.55 -5.45 -6.60
N GLN A 99 -12.65 -4.85 -5.41
CA GLN A 99 -13.81 -4.03 -5.04
C GLN A 99 -13.85 -2.69 -5.80
N ALA A 100 -12.72 -2.18 -6.31
CA ALA A 100 -12.68 -1.01 -7.19
C ALA A 100 -12.75 -1.41 -8.66
N LYS A 101 -13.72 -2.26 -9.02
CA LYS A 101 -13.91 -2.80 -10.39
C LYS A 101 -12.62 -3.40 -10.97
N GLY A 102 -11.78 -3.99 -10.12
CA GLY A 102 -10.51 -4.61 -10.52
C GLY A 102 -9.37 -3.64 -10.85
N GLY A 103 -9.45 -2.38 -10.41
CA GLY A 103 -8.37 -1.39 -10.55
C GLY A 103 -7.08 -1.79 -9.81
N CYS A 104 -5.99 -1.09 -10.09
CA CYS A 104 -4.66 -1.38 -9.57
C CYS A 104 -4.16 -0.31 -8.61
N GLN A 105 -3.28 -0.71 -7.70
CA GLN A 105 -2.36 0.16 -6.99
C GLN A 105 -0.92 -0.23 -7.35
N VAL A 106 -0.07 0.77 -7.52
CA VAL A 106 1.37 0.58 -7.69
C VAL A 106 2.10 1.10 -6.47
N TRP A 107 2.77 0.18 -5.79
CA TRP A 107 3.64 0.43 -4.64
C TRP A 107 5.09 0.36 -5.08
N MET A 108 5.90 1.24 -4.51
CA MET A 108 7.33 1.32 -4.78
C MET A 108 8.09 1.50 -3.48
N TYR A 109 9.26 0.88 -3.39
CA TYR A 109 10.17 1.15 -2.30
C TYR A 109 10.73 2.58 -2.42
N ALA A 110 10.94 3.24 -1.27
CA ALA A 110 11.38 4.63 -1.22
C ALA A 110 12.66 4.86 -2.04
N ASP A 111 13.64 3.96 -1.88
CA ASP A 111 14.94 4.04 -2.56
C ASP A 111 14.85 3.84 -4.08
N SER A 112 13.72 3.33 -4.59
CA SER A 112 13.47 3.12 -6.02
C SER A 112 12.58 4.20 -6.64
N MET A 113 12.17 5.22 -5.89
CA MET A 113 11.25 6.25 -6.38
C MET A 113 11.79 7.07 -7.56
N ALA A 114 13.12 7.18 -7.70
CA ALA A 114 13.73 7.90 -8.82
C ALA A 114 13.50 7.22 -10.18
N SER A 115 13.31 5.89 -10.21
CA SER A 115 13.12 5.09 -11.43
C SER A 115 11.65 4.70 -11.66
N ALA A 116 10.72 5.40 -11.01
CA ALA A 116 9.33 5.02 -10.93
C ALA A 116 8.62 4.91 -12.28
N ASP A 117 8.86 5.87 -13.17
CA ASP A 117 8.24 5.91 -14.50
C ASP A 117 8.76 4.81 -15.42
N THR A 118 10.00 4.36 -15.22
CA THR A 118 10.64 3.27 -15.96
C THR A 118 10.47 1.90 -15.30
N SER A 119 9.75 1.82 -14.17
CA SER A 119 9.62 0.57 -13.42
C SER A 119 8.81 -0.48 -14.19
N PRO A 120 9.14 -1.78 -14.05
CA PRO A 120 8.36 -2.86 -14.66
C PRO A 120 6.90 -2.88 -14.14
N CYS A 121 6.68 -2.46 -12.89
CA CYS A 121 5.31 -2.32 -12.36
C CYS A 121 4.48 -1.29 -13.12
N ASN A 122 5.11 -0.22 -13.65
CA ASN A 122 4.40 0.77 -14.46
C ASN A 122 3.87 0.16 -15.76
N PHE A 123 4.70 -0.64 -16.42
CA PHE A 123 4.33 -1.39 -17.61
C PHE A 123 3.23 -2.43 -17.34
N VAL A 124 3.40 -3.25 -16.30
CA VAL A 124 2.41 -4.28 -15.92
C VAL A 124 1.07 -3.66 -15.55
N CYS A 125 1.06 -2.56 -14.80
CA CYS A 125 -0.16 -1.86 -14.43
C CYS A 125 -0.92 -1.34 -15.67
N ASN A 126 -0.21 -0.76 -16.65
CA ASN A 126 -0.82 -0.29 -17.89
C ASN A 126 -1.55 -1.41 -18.66
N ILE A 127 -0.96 -2.61 -18.69
CA ILE A 127 -1.56 -3.77 -19.36
C ILE A 127 -2.81 -4.25 -18.61
N LEU A 128 -2.73 -4.36 -17.29
CA LEU A 128 -3.79 -5.00 -16.49
C LEU A 128 -4.95 -4.08 -16.12
N CYS A 129 -4.69 -2.78 -15.94
CA CYS A 129 -5.62 -1.83 -15.34
C CYS A 129 -5.80 -0.56 -16.15
N GLY A 130 -5.15 -0.45 -17.33
CA GLY A 130 -5.27 0.69 -18.21
C GLY A 130 -4.34 1.86 -17.86
N LYS A 131 -4.50 2.97 -18.58
CA LYS A 131 -3.58 4.12 -18.51
C LYS A 131 -4.02 5.21 -17.53
N GLU A 132 -5.27 5.20 -17.06
CA GLU A 132 -5.76 6.17 -16.09
C GLU A 132 -5.07 5.99 -14.74
N LYS A 133 -4.44 7.05 -14.24
CA LYS A 133 -3.65 7.03 -13.01
C LYS A 133 -3.92 8.26 -12.17
N HIS A 134 -4.16 8.04 -10.90
CA HIS A 134 -4.23 9.08 -9.88
C HIS A 134 -3.00 8.96 -9.00
N LYS A 135 -2.15 10.00 -9.05
CA LYS A 135 -0.93 10.06 -8.24
C LYS A 135 -1.32 10.17 -6.77
N VAL A 136 -0.89 9.19 -5.97
CA VAL A 136 -1.15 9.13 -4.53
C VAL A 136 0.06 9.63 -3.76
N TYR A 137 1.26 9.40 -4.30
CA TYR A 137 2.51 9.87 -3.72
C TYR A 137 3.32 10.63 -4.78
N ASP A 138 3.80 11.81 -4.41
CA ASP A 138 4.65 12.66 -5.24
C ASP A 138 5.83 13.13 -4.41
N LYS A 139 7.05 12.72 -4.77
CA LYS A 139 8.25 13.01 -3.98
C LYS A 139 8.47 14.52 -3.78
N ASP A 140 8.10 15.33 -4.77
CA ASP A 140 8.34 16.77 -4.76
C ASP A 140 7.30 17.51 -3.91
N LEU A 141 6.12 16.91 -3.71
CA LEU A 141 5.02 17.47 -2.92
C LEU A 141 4.86 16.80 -1.54
N CYS A 142 5.49 15.65 -1.33
CA CYS A 142 5.42 14.83 -0.12
C CYS A 142 6.78 14.78 0.56
N PRO A 143 7.30 15.90 1.11
CA PRO A 143 8.61 15.95 1.72
C PRO A 143 8.72 14.98 2.91
N GLU A 144 9.91 14.41 3.07
CA GLU A 144 10.26 13.53 4.19
C GLU A 144 10.17 14.28 5.54
N ALA A 145 10.57 15.55 5.55
CA ALA A 145 10.80 16.40 6.72
C ALA A 145 9.56 16.85 7.54
N LEU A 146 8.42 16.16 7.43
CA LEU A 146 7.36 16.26 8.44
C LEU A 146 7.38 15.08 9.44
N THR A 147 8.44 14.27 9.42
CA THR A 147 8.72 13.23 10.41
C THR A 147 9.60 13.78 11.53
N LYS A 148 9.00 14.16 12.67
CA LYS A 148 9.72 13.90 13.93
C LYS A 148 9.63 12.38 14.16
N PRO A 149 10.74 11.70 14.49
CA PRO A 149 10.63 10.38 15.12
C PRO A 149 9.74 10.51 16.35
N PHE A 150 8.83 9.56 16.56
CA PHE A 150 8.17 9.44 17.85
C PHE A 150 9.21 9.00 18.88
N PRO A 151 9.16 9.56 20.11
CA PRO A 151 10.05 9.14 21.17
C PRO A 151 9.92 7.63 21.39
N THR A 152 11.05 6.95 21.51
CA THR A 152 11.07 5.54 21.90
C THR A 152 10.60 5.42 23.35
N LYS A 153 10.14 4.23 23.75
CA LYS A 153 9.67 3.95 25.12
C LYS A 153 10.67 4.32 26.22
N ASP A 154 11.94 4.50 25.86
CA ASP A 154 13.03 4.88 26.76
C ASP A 154 13.07 6.39 27.06
N GLU A 155 12.19 7.19 26.43
CA GLU A 155 12.10 8.65 26.58
C GLU A 155 10.79 9.10 27.29
N LEU A 156 10.09 8.19 27.99
CA LEU A 156 8.91 8.46 28.82
C LEU A 156 9.07 7.95 30.26
#